data_AF-A0A822F8A5-F1
#
_entry.id   AF-A0A822F8A5-F1
#
_cell.length_a   1.000
_cell.length_b   1.000
_cell.length_c   1.000
_cell.angle_alpha   90.00
_cell.angle_beta   90.00
_cell.angle_gamma   90.00
#
_symmetry.space_group_name_H-M   'P 1'
#
loop_
_entity.id
_entity.type
_entity.pdbx_description
1 polymer ?
#
loop_
_entity_poly.entity_id
_entity_poly.type
_entity_poly.pdbx_seq_one_letter_code
_entity_poly.pdbx_strand_id
1 'polypeptide(L)'
;MCAVGAQQETLKQMLKTFEVSSRKQLIETAEQMMHIFSIANQDKQVQLKLANRLYAQKAYQLQEEYLKIVQNSFKADIKLEDFENESAQAVQRINAWVEQQTNKLIRNLLSTKDITPETRLILINSIYFKGTWIKEFNQNLTKK
;
A
#
# COMPACT_ATOMS: atom_id res chain seq x y z
N MET A 1 7.33 0.75 -4.90
CA MET A 1 7.08 -0.62 -5.40
C MET A 1 7.06 -0.71 -6.93
N CYS A 2 6.14 -0.06 -7.65
CA CYS A 2 6.07 -0.19 -9.13
C CYS A 2 7.38 0.18 -9.85
N ALA A 3 8.10 1.22 -9.39
CA ALA A 3 9.40 1.60 -9.93
C ALA A 3 10.47 0.50 -9.82
N VAL A 4 10.36 -0.42 -8.85
CA VAL A 4 11.29 -1.55 -8.72
C VAL A 4 11.17 -2.49 -9.93
N GLY A 5 9.94 -2.75 -10.40
CA GLY A 5 9.67 -3.59 -11.57
C GLY A 5 9.70 -2.85 -12.91
N ALA A 6 9.62 -1.51 -12.90
CA ALA A 6 9.68 -0.70 -14.11
C ALA A 6 11.08 -0.67 -14.73
N GLN A 7 11.16 -0.44 -16.05
CA GLN A 7 12.43 -0.31 -16.78
C GLN A 7 12.44 0.94 -17.66
N GLN A 8 13.63 1.28 -18.16
CA GLN A 8 13.86 2.32 -19.18
C GLN A 8 13.16 3.65 -18.85
N GLU A 9 12.39 4.21 -19.79
CA GLU A 9 11.77 5.52 -19.64
C GLU A 9 10.71 5.53 -18.52
N THR A 10 9.96 4.44 -18.34
CA THR A 10 9.00 4.31 -17.23
C THR A 10 9.69 4.40 -15.88
N LEU A 11 10.82 3.71 -15.71
CA LEU A 11 11.63 3.83 -14.50
C LEU A 11 12.10 5.27 -14.31
N LYS A 12 12.69 5.86 -15.35
CA LYS A 12 13.29 7.19 -15.29
C LYS A 12 12.26 8.24 -14.85
N GLN A 13 11.05 8.18 -15.41
CA GLN A 13 9.95 9.06 -15.02
C GLN A 13 9.56 8.86 -13.56
N MET A 14 9.41 7.61 -13.11
CA MET A 14 9.08 7.33 -11.70
C MET A 14 10.17 7.84 -10.74
N LEU A 15 11.45 7.57 -11.02
CA LEU A 15 12.55 8.04 -10.18
C LEU A 15 12.59 9.57 -10.10
N LYS A 16 12.37 10.25 -11.24
CA LYS A 16 12.26 11.70 -11.29
C LYS A 16 11.09 12.21 -10.46
N THR A 17 9.91 11.60 -10.56
CA THR A 17 8.71 11.98 -9.78
C THR A 17 8.93 11.81 -8.28
N PHE A 18 9.64 10.76 -7.86
CA PHE A 18 10.00 10.53 -6.46
C PHE A 18 11.24 11.31 -6.01
N GLU A 19 11.84 12.13 -6.88
CA GLU A 19 13.06 12.90 -6.62
C GLU A 19 14.23 12.06 -6.09
N VAL A 20 14.35 10.82 -6.59
CA VAL A 20 15.44 9.90 -6.25
C VAL A 20 16.31 9.61 -7.47
N SER A 21 17.60 9.39 -7.23
CA SER A 21 18.60 9.17 -8.28
C SER A 21 18.62 7.73 -8.83
N SER A 22 18.12 6.75 -8.08
CA SER A 22 18.24 5.33 -8.44
C SER A 22 17.20 4.44 -7.76
N ARG A 23 16.99 3.23 -8.31
CA ARG A 23 16.19 2.18 -7.65
C ARG A 23 16.73 1.84 -6.26
N LYS A 24 18.05 1.81 -6.12
CA LYS A 24 18.70 1.52 -4.83
C LYS A 24 18.31 2.56 -3.79
N GLN A 25 18.47 3.85 -4.11
CA GLN A 25 18.06 4.93 -3.21
C GLN A 25 16.56 4.84 -2.86
N LEU A 26 15.70 4.57 -3.85
CA LEU A 26 14.25 4.40 -3.59
C LEU A 26 13.97 3.27 -2.58
N ILE A 27 14.65 2.12 -2.74
CA ILE A 27 14.50 0.96 -1.86
C ILE A 27 15.01 1.29 -0.45
N GLU A 28 16.18 1.89 -0.34
CA GLU A 28 16.78 2.30 0.94
C GLU A 28 15.89 3.32 1.67
N THR A 29 15.33 4.31 0.94
CA THR A 29 14.39 5.27 1.51
C THR A 29 13.12 4.59 2.02
N ALA A 30 12.59 3.61 1.29
CA ALA A 30 11.42 2.85 1.72
C ALA A 30 11.72 2.02 2.99
N GLU A 31 12.90 1.39 3.06
CA GLU A 31 13.34 0.63 4.24
C GLU A 31 13.50 1.52 5.47
N GLN A 32 14.14 2.69 5.32
CA GLN A 32 14.27 3.68 6.39
C GLN A 32 12.90 4.15 6.88
N MET A 33 11.96 4.43 5.97
CA MET A 33 10.61 4.84 6.31
C MET A 33 9.87 3.74 7.09
N MET A 34 9.97 2.48 6.65
CA MET A 34 9.38 1.34 7.38
C MET A 34 10.01 1.14 8.77
N HIS A 35 11.30 1.44 8.92
CA HIS A 35 11.97 1.42 10.21
C HIS A 35 11.49 2.55 11.14
N ILE A 36 11.34 3.77 10.64
CA ILE A 36 10.79 4.89 11.41
C ILE A 36 9.38 4.56 11.91
N PHE A 37 8.56 3.94 11.05
CA PHE A 37 7.21 3.54 11.42
C PHE A 37 7.16 2.42 12.47
N SER A 38 8.13 1.52 12.47
CA SER A 38 8.21 0.50 13.53
C SER A 38 8.61 1.12 14.86
N ILE A 39 9.52 2.09 14.87
CA ILE A 39 9.89 2.87 16.07
C ILE A 39 8.69 3.66 16.58
N ALA A 40 7.97 4.36 15.72
CA ALA A 40 6.80 5.16 16.11
C ALA A 40 5.73 4.31 16.82
N ASN A 41 5.54 3.06 16.39
CA ASN A 41 4.61 2.12 17.02
C ASN A 41 5.08 1.53 18.36
N GLN A 42 6.32 1.79 18.79
CA GLN A 42 6.77 1.39 20.13
C GLN A 42 6.19 2.31 21.21
N ASP A 43 5.81 3.55 20.87
CA ASP A 43 5.08 4.43 21.78
C ASP A 43 3.62 3.97 21.87
N LYS A 44 3.18 3.61 23.08
CA LYS A 44 1.79 3.16 23.35
C LYS A 44 0.75 4.25 23.06
N GLN A 45 1.16 5.52 23.01
CA GLN A 45 0.30 6.64 22.65
C GLN A 45 0.07 6.77 21.14
N VAL A 46 0.82 6.01 20.33
CA VAL A 46 0.75 6.02 18.87
C VAL A 46 0.30 4.65 18.36
N GLN A 47 -0.62 4.68 17.41
CA GLN A 47 -0.97 3.54 16.59
C GLN A 47 -0.87 3.97 15.13
N LEU A 48 0.12 3.46 14.43
CA LEU A 48 0.33 3.68 13.01
C LEU A 48 0.28 2.33 12.29
N LYS A 49 -0.77 2.09 11.51
CA LYS A 49 -0.88 0.89 10.68
C LYS A 49 -0.72 1.27 9.23
N LEU A 50 0.13 0.52 8.54
CA LEU A 50 0.35 0.63 7.11
C LEU A 50 0.02 -0.69 6.47
N ALA A 51 -0.82 -0.64 5.45
CA ALA A 51 -1.16 -1.81 4.66
C ALA A 51 -1.03 -1.47 3.19
N ASN A 52 -0.03 -2.11 2.59
CA ASN A 52 0.33 -1.99 1.19
C ASN A 52 0.18 -3.34 0.53
N ARG A 53 -0.51 -3.38 -0.60
CA ARG A 53 -0.59 -4.59 -1.42
C ARG A 53 -0.73 -4.24 -2.89
N LEU A 54 -0.07 -5.02 -3.71
CA LEU A 54 -0.29 -5.05 -5.15
C LEU A 54 -1.19 -6.25 -5.48
N TYR A 55 -2.12 -6.05 -6.40
CA TYR A 55 -2.91 -7.12 -6.99
C TYR A 55 -2.60 -7.16 -8.49
N ALA A 56 -2.06 -8.27 -8.99
CA ALA A 56 -1.71 -8.44 -10.39
C ALA A 56 -2.60 -9.50 -11.04
N GLN A 57 -2.84 -9.37 -12.35
CA GLN A 57 -3.57 -10.41 -13.09
C GLN A 57 -2.81 -11.73 -13.05
N LYS A 58 -3.51 -12.83 -12.75
CA LYS A 58 -2.90 -14.16 -12.51
C LYS A 58 -2.14 -14.75 -13.70
N ALA A 59 -2.41 -14.26 -14.91
CA ALA A 59 -1.74 -14.71 -16.13
C ALA A 59 -0.25 -14.34 -16.16
N TYR A 60 0.21 -13.40 -15.33
CA TYR A 60 1.60 -12.97 -15.29
C TYR A 60 2.44 -13.78 -14.30
N GLN A 61 3.58 -14.26 -14.78
CA GLN A 61 4.63 -14.77 -13.92
C GLN A 61 5.52 -13.62 -13.44
N LEU A 62 5.51 -13.36 -12.14
CA LEU A 62 6.31 -12.32 -11.52
C LEU A 62 7.69 -12.86 -11.13
N GLN A 63 8.73 -12.04 -11.31
CA GLN A 63 10.10 -12.41 -10.95
C GLN A 63 10.24 -12.51 -9.43
N GLU A 64 10.86 -13.60 -8.94
CA GLU A 64 11.03 -13.81 -7.50
C GLU A 64 11.83 -12.70 -6.81
N GLU A 65 12.83 -12.14 -7.48
CA GLU A 65 13.62 -11.03 -6.96
C GLU A 65 12.74 -9.81 -6.68
N TYR A 66 11.83 -9.49 -7.60
CA TYR A 66 10.87 -8.41 -7.41
C TYR A 66 9.94 -8.67 -6.21
N LEU A 67 9.44 -9.90 -6.08
CA LEU A 67 8.61 -10.29 -4.93
C LEU A 67 9.35 -10.12 -3.61
N LYS A 68 10.61 -10.56 -3.54
CA LYS A 68 11.47 -10.44 -2.35
C LYS A 68 11.72 -8.97 -1.99
N ILE A 69 11.99 -8.10 -2.95
CA ILE A 69 12.19 -6.67 -2.69
C ILE A 69 10.90 -6.03 -2.15
N VAL A 70 9.75 -6.32 -2.76
CA VAL A 70 8.46 -5.78 -2.30
C VAL A 70 8.14 -6.23 -0.87
N GLN A 71 8.37 -7.50 -0.56
CA GLN A 71 8.14 -8.04 0.79
C GLN A 71 9.11 -7.47 1.83
N ASN A 72 10.40 -7.44 1.53
CA ASN A 72 11.42 -7.12 2.51
C ASN A 72 11.54 -5.61 2.74
N SER A 73 11.54 -4.83 1.66
CA SER A 73 11.84 -3.40 1.70
C SER A 73 10.59 -2.54 1.92
N PHE A 74 9.44 -2.96 1.39
CA PHE A 74 8.19 -2.21 1.50
C PHE A 74 7.19 -2.81 2.50
N LYS A 75 7.53 -3.95 3.12
CA LYS A 75 6.64 -4.71 4.02
C LYS A 75 5.25 -4.94 3.40
N ALA A 76 5.24 -5.15 2.08
CA ALA A 76 4.03 -5.29 1.28
C ALA A 76 3.96 -6.68 0.65
N ASP A 77 2.77 -7.11 0.25
CA ASP A 77 2.56 -8.38 -0.44
C ASP A 77 2.06 -8.14 -1.87
N ILE A 78 2.19 -9.15 -2.73
CA ILE A 78 1.59 -9.18 -4.05
C ILE A 78 0.66 -10.38 -4.15
N LYS A 79 -0.59 -10.15 -4.54
CA LYS A 79 -1.56 -11.22 -4.80
C LYS A 79 -1.89 -11.28 -6.28
N LEU A 80 -2.05 -12.52 -6.75
CA LEU A 80 -2.56 -12.78 -8.08
C LEU A 80 -4.08 -12.90 -8.00
N GLU A 81 -4.78 -12.17 -8.86
CA GLU A 81 -6.24 -12.17 -8.98
C GLU A 81 -6.63 -12.47 -10.43
N ASP A 82 -7.85 -12.94 -10.66
CA ASP A 82 -8.37 -13.10 -12.03
C ASP A 82 -9.33 -11.95 -12.37
N PHE A 83 -8.78 -10.86 -12.86
CA PHE A 83 -9.59 -9.71 -13.30
C PHE A 83 -10.34 -9.99 -14.60
N GLU A 84 -9.84 -10.89 -15.45
CA GLU A 84 -10.45 -11.21 -16.74
C GLU A 84 -11.74 -12.00 -16.59
N ASN A 85 -11.73 -13.03 -15.74
CA ASN A 85 -12.87 -13.94 -15.60
C ASN A 85 -13.63 -13.79 -14.27
N GLU A 86 -13.01 -13.20 -13.25
CA GLU A 86 -13.58 -13.10 -11.90
C GLU A 86 -13.50 -11.68 -11.30
N SER A 87 -13.67 -10.65 -12.13
CA SER A 87 -13.55 -9.24 -11.68
C SER A 87 -14.40 -8.91 -10.45
N ALA A 88 -15.64 -9.37 -10.41
CA ALA A 88 -16.54 -9.15 -9.28
C ALA A 88 -16.04 -9.80 -7.97
N GLN A 89 -15.51 -11.02 -8.06
CA GLN A 89 -14.93 -11.72 -6.91
C GLN A 89 -13.60 -11.08 -6.49
N ALA A 90 -12.79 -10.60 -7.44
CA ALA A 90 -11.58 -9.84 -7.14
C ALA A 90 -11.91 -8.56 -6.35
N VAL A 91 -12.95 -7.80 -6.75
CA VAL A 91 -13.45 -6.64 -5.99
C VAL A 91 -13.83 -7.03 -4.56
N GLN A 92 -14.56 -8.13 -4.37
CA GLN A 92 -14.95 -8.60 -3.04
C GLN A 92 -13.73 -8.95 -2.18
N ARG A 93 -12.77 -9.71 -2.72
CA ARG A 93 -11.53 -10.10 -2.01
C ARG A 93 -10.69 -8.89 -1.63
N ILE A 94 -10.54 -7.95 -2.56
CA ILE A 94 -9.78 -6.71 -2.35
C ILE A 94 -10.44 -5.85 -1.26
N ASN A 95 -11.75 -5.62 -1.35
CA ASN A 95 -12.48 -4.83 -0.36
C ASN A 95 -12.44 -5.45 1.03
N ALA A 96 -12.61 -6.77 1.14
CA ALA A 96 -12.53 -7.48 2.41
C ALA A 96 -11.14 -7.31 3.06
N TRP A 97 -10.07 -7.40 2.25
CA TRP A 97 -8.73 -7.17 2.74
C TRP A 97 -8.53 -5.72 3.22
N VAL A 98 -8.93 -4.71 2.44
CA VAL A 98 -8.84 -3.29 2.83
C VAL A 98 -9.62 -3.01 4.10
N GLU A 99 -10.84 -3.54 4.21
CA GLU A 99 -11.69 -3.38 5.39
C GLU A 99 -10.99 -3.95 6.64
N GLN A 100 -10.39 -5.13 6.53
CA GLN A 100 -9.64 -5.73 7.63
C GLN A 100 -8.43 -4.87 8.03
N GLN A 101 -7.65 -4.38 7.06
CA GLN A 101 -6.44 -3.60 7.32
C GLN A 101 -6.73 -2.23 7.93
N THR A 102 -7.89 -1.66 7.64
CA THR A 102 -8.30 -0.32 8.09
C THR A 102 -9.19 -0.34 9.33
N ASN A 103 -9.23 -1.45 10.07
CA ASN A 103 -10.12 -1.65 11.24
C ASN A 103 -11.60 -1.35 10.90
N LYS A 104 -12.05 -1.75 9.71
CA LYS A 104 -13.41 -1.57 9.19
C LYS A 104 -13.84 -0.13 8.93
N LEU A 105 -12.89 0.81 8.89
CA LEU A 105 -13.14 2.21 8.60
C LEU A 105 -13.34 2.48 7.11
N ILE A 106 -12.59 1.79 6.26
CA ILE A 106 -12.74 1.86 4.80
C ILE A 106 -13.44 0.59 4.33
N ARG A 107 -14.64 0.74 3.80
CA ARG A 107 -15.45 -0.35 3.24
C ARG A 107 -15.79 -0.04 1.81
N ASN A 108 -15.93 -1.08 0.99
CA ASN A 108 -16.30 -0.96 -0.42
C ASN A 108 -15.43 0.07 -1.16
N LEU A 109 -14.10 -0.01 -0.98
CA LEU A 109 -13.14 0.88 -1.63
C LEU A 109 -13.32 0.85 -3.16
N LEU A 110 -13.54 -0.34 -3.71
CA LEU A 110 -13.80 -0.57 -5.12
C LEU A 110 -15.24 -1.04 -5.32
N SER A 111 -15.84 -0.61 -6.42
CA SER A 111 -17.06 -1.15 -6.98
C SER A 111 -16.73 -2.12 -8.12
N THR A 112 -17.71 -2.90 -8.57
CA THR A 112 -17.56 -3.78 -9.74
C THR A 112 -17.32 -3.02 -11.05
N LYS A 113 -17.48 -1.70 -11.06
CA LYS A 113 -17.20 -0.85 -12.22
C LYS A 113 -15.74 -0.42 -12.30
N ASP A 114 -15.01 -0.51 -11.20
CA ASP A 114 -13.62 -0.02 -11.10
C ASP A 114 -12.59 -1.06 -11.57
N ILE A 115 -13.00 -2.34 -11.66
CA ILE A 115 -12.18 -3.42 -12.19
C ILE A 115 -12.85 -3.97 -13.45
N THR A 116 -12.18 -3.81 -14.58
CA THR A 116 -12.58 -4.40 -15.86
C THR A 116 -11.69 -5.61 -16.21
N PRO A 117 -12.10 -6.46 -17.18
CA PRO A 117 -11.28 -7.54 -17.69
C PRO A 117 -9.90 -7.11 -18.20
N GLU A 118 -9.71 -5.85 -18.57
CA GLU A 118 -8.44 -5.29 -19.03
C GLU A 118 -7.50 -4.89 -17.88
N THR A 119 -7.97 -4.93 -16.64
CA THR A 119 -7.16 -4.58 -15.47
C THR A 119 -5.96 -5.54 -15.36
N ARG A 120 -4.76 -5.00 -15.15
CA ARG A 120 -3.51 -5.80 -15.06
C ARG A 120 -2.82 -5.69 -13.72
N LEU A 121 -2.90 -4.53 -13.09
CA LEU A 121 -2.25 -4.26 -11.82
C LEU A 121 -3.07 -3.21 -11.04
N ILE A 122 -3.31 -3.47 -9.77
CA ILE A 122 -3.88 -2.52 -8.82
C ILE A 122 -2.88 -2.34 -7.69
N LEU A 123 -2.56 -1.09 -7.36
CA LEU A 123 -1.79 -0.74 -6.19
C LEU A 123 -2.73 -0.18 -5.13
N ILE A 124 -2.74 -0.79 -3.94
CA ILE A 124 -3.51 -0.30 -2.79
C ILE A 124 -2.56 0.08 -1.67
N ASN A 125 -2.72 1.32 -1.21
CA ASN A 125 -2.06 1.87 -0.04
C ASN A 125 -3.14 2.31 0.96
N SER A 126 -2.97 1.94 2.23
CA SER A 126 -3.83 2.40 3.31
C SER A 126 -2.99 2.72 4.54
N ILE A 127 -3.32 3.84 5.18
CA ILE A 127 -2.64 4.37 6.35
C ILE A 127 -3.69 4.67 7.41
N TYR A 128 -3.55 4.07 8.59
CA TYR A 128 -4.34 4.41 9.77
C TYR A 128 -3.40 4.99 10.82
N PHE A 129 -3.68 6.19 11.29
CA PHE A 129 -2.92 6.84 12.34
C PHE A 129 -3.84 7.29 13.47
N LYS A 130 -3.46 6.96 14.70
CA LYS A 130 -4.09 7.46 15.92
C LYS A 130 -3.00 7.76 16.93
N GLY A 131 -2.83 9.03 17.27
CA GLY A 131 -1.91 9.51 18.28
C GLY A 131 -2.64 10.18 19.44
N THR A 132 -2.09 10.09 20.64
CA THR A 132 -2.51 10.92 21.77
C THR A 132 -1.76 12.24 21.73
N TRP A 133 -2.46 13.35 21.92
CA TRP A 133 -1.83 14.65 21.95
C TRP A 133 -0.92 14.76 23.17
N ILE A 134 0.27 15.37 23.01
CA ILE A 134 1.14 15.70 24.15
C ILE A 134 0.43 16.69 25.10
N LYS A 135 -0.39 17.59 24.55
CA LYS A 135 -1.29 18.49 25.28
C LYS A 135 -2.70 18.29 24.77
N GLU A 136 -3.50 17.53 25.49
CA GLU A 136 -4.88 17.24 25.12
C GLU A 136 -5.77 18.49 25.22
N PHE A 137 -6.76 18.56 24.33
CA PHE A 137 -7.76 19.63 24.35
C PHE A 137 -8.73 19.39 25.52
N ASN A 138 -9.09 20.46 26.22
CA ASN A 138 -10.18 20.39 27.20
C ASN A 138 -11.51 20.22 26.44
N GLN A 139 -12.13 19.04 26.57
CA GLN A 139 -13.36 18.68 25.87
C GLN A 139 -14.52 19.66 26.15
N ASN A 140 -14.56 20.28 27.33
CA ASN A 140 -15.61 21.24 27.70
C ASN A 140 -15.54 22.56 26.92
N LEU A 141 -14.40 22.84 26.28
CA LEU A 141 -14.21 24.02 25.45
C LEU A 141 -14.55 23.75 23.97
N THR A 142 -14.74 22.49 23.56
CA THR A 142 -15.15 22.14 22.21
C THR A 142 -16.66 22.34 22.05
N LYS A 143 -17.07 23.18 21.10
CA LYS A 143 -18.48 23.44 20.76
C LYS A 143 -18.76 22.99 19.32
N LYS A 144 -20.03 22.68 19.03
CA LYS A 144 -20.51 22.37 17.67
C LYS A 144 -20.56 23.62 16.79
#